data_AF-A0A1Q6YYA5-F1
#
_entry.id   AF-A0A1Q6YYA5-F1
#
_cell.length_a   1.000
_cell.length_b   1.000
_cell.length_c   1.000
_cell.angle_alpha   90.00
_cell.angle_beta   90.00
_cell.angle_gamma   90.00
#
_symmetry.space_group_name_H-M   'P 1'
#
loop_
_entity.id
_entity.type
_entity.pdbx_description
1 polymer ?
#
loop_
_entity_poly.entity_id
_entity_poly.type
_entity_poly.pdbx_seq_one_letter_code
_entity_poly.pdbx_strand_id
1 'polypeptide(L)'
;MSNDDAPKTAYELAMERLRRKDREEGVVERPLTDAQKAAITEARKVYEAKVAEREILHRDALRKARSHEEVAKLNDQLAQDCERFARDRDRKVTAIRDGSA
;
A
#
# COMPACT_ATOMS: atom_id res chain seq x y z
N MET A 1 -37.30 22.68 17.09
CA MET A 1 -37.51 22.37 15.66
C MET A 1 -36.19 21.83 15.15
N SER A 2 -36.19 20.58 14.69
CA SER A 2 -34.97 19.91 14.23
C SER A 2 -34.52 20.50 12.90
N ASN A 3 -33.21 20.60 12.69
CA ASN A 3 -32.56 21.19 11.51
C ASN A 3 -32.81 20.40 10.19
N ASP A 4 -33.68 19.38 10.21
CA ASP A 4 -34.02 18.52 9.07
C ASP A 4 -35.02 19.15 8.09
N ASP A 5 -35.70 20.24 8.48
CA ASP A 5 -36.68 20.96 7.62
C ASP A 5 -36.04 22.04 6.73
N ALA A 6 -34.72 22.24 6.79
CA ALA A 6 -34.03 23.20 5.93
C ALA A 6 -33.86 22.64 4.50
N PRO A 7 -34.08 23.44 3.43
CA PRO A 7 -33.89 22.98 2.05
C PRO A 7 -32.42 22.64 1.82
N LYS A 8 -32.17 21.40 1.39
CA LYS A 8 -30.84 20.88 1.05
C LYS A 8 -30.20 21.72 -0.07
N THR A 9 -28.91 21.95 0.05
CA THR A 9 -28.10 22.57 -0.99
C THR A 9 -27.97 21.68 -2.23
N ALA A 10 -27.61 22.26 -3.37
CA ALA A 10 -27.36 21.51 -4.60
C ALA A 10 -26.25 20.45 -4.44
N TYR A 11 -25.25 20.74 -3.60
CA TYR A 11 -24.16 19.81 -3.27
C TYR A 11 -24.67 18.61 -2.47
N GLU A 12 -25.49 18.85 -1.44
CA GLU A 12 -26.06 17.77 -0.61
C GLU A 12 -26.98 16.86 -1.43
N LEU A 13 -27.81 17.43 -2.30
CA LEU A 13 -28.65 16.67 -3.23
C LEU A 13 -27.83 15.82 -4.20
N ALA A 14 -26.70 16.34 -4.70
CA ALA A 14 -25.79 15.58 -5.57
C ALA A 14 -25.14 14.41 -4.83
N MET A 15 -24.65 14.62 -3.60
CA MET A 15 -24.05 13.58 -2.77
C MET A 15 -25.08 12.52 -2.34
N GLU A 16 -26.33 12.90 -2.10
CA GLU A 16 -27.40 11.96 -1.76
C GLU A 16 -27.79 11.07 -2.96
N ARG A 17 -27.86 11.65 -4.16
CA ARG A 17 -28.07 10.89 -5.41
C ARG A 17 -26.92 9.92 -5.68
N LEU A 18 -25.67 10.36 -5.45
CA LEU A 18 -24.48 9.52 -5.59
C LEU A 18 -24.54 8.32 -4.62
N ARG A 19 -24.74 8.57 -3.32
CA ARG A 19 -24.88 7.50 -2.31
C ARG A 19 -26.06 6.56 -2.59
N ARG A 20 -27.16 7.07 -3.17
CA ARG A 20 -28.30 6.24 -3.57
C ARG A 20 -27.93 5.32 -4.72
N LYS A 21 -27.27 5.87 -5.75
CA LYS A 21 -26.75 5.10 -6.88
C LYS A 21 -25.74 4.05 -6.44
N ASP A 22 -24.81 4.40 -5.55
CA ASP A 22 -23.84 3.46 -4.99
C ASP A 22 -24.55 2.29 -4.26
N ARG A 23 -25.61 2.57 -3.47
CA ARG A 23 -26.43 1.52 -2.84
C ARG A 23 -27.19 0.67 -3.85
N GLU A 24 -27.77 1.27 -4.88
CA GLU A 24 -28.48 0.57 -5.96
C GLU A 24 -27.53 -0.35 -6.77
N GLU A 25 -26.29 0.08 -6.97
CA GLU A 25 -25.22 -0.66 -7.65
C GLU A 25 -24.47 -1.63 -6.73
N GLY A 26 -24.84 -1.71 -5.45
CA GLY A 26 -24.18 -2.56 -4.44
C GLY A 26 -22.76 -2.11 -4.08
N VAL A 27 -22.37 -0.89 -4.44
CA VAL A 27 -21.11 -0.25 -4.08
C VAL A 27 -21.16 0.17 -2.61
N VAL A 28 -20.53 -0.62 -1.74
CA VAL A 28 -20.35 -0.27 -0.33
C VAL A 28 -19.00 0.44 -0.19
N GLU A 29 -19.03 1.76 0.05
CA GLU A 29 -17.83 2.45 0.54
C GLU A 29 -17.40 1.82 1.86
N ARG A 30 -16.27 1.12 1.84
CA ARG A 30 -15.61 0.58 3.03
C ARG A 30 -14.38 1.43 3.33
N PRO A 31 -14.55 2.56 4.04
CA PRO A 31 -13.40 3.34 4.49
C PRO A 31 -12.50 2.46 5.36
N LEU A 32 -11.19 2.60 5.19
CA LEU A 32 -10.24 1.86 6.02
C LEU A 32 -10.39 2.24 7.48
N THR A 33 -10.48 1.23 8.33
CA THR A 33 -10.41 1.40 9.78
C THR A 33 -9.02 1.92 10.19
N ASP A 34 -8.92 2.56 11.35
CA ASP A 34 -7.64 3.05 11.84
C ASP A 34 -6.65 1.92 12.13
N ALA A 35 -7.15 0.74 12.53
CA ALA A 35 -6.36 -0.48 12.63
C ALA A 35 -5.77 -0.91 11.28
N GLN A 36 -6.57 -0.90 10.20
CA GLN A 36 -6.08 -1.21 8.85
C GLN A 36 -5.05 -0.18 8.37
N LYS A 37 -5.27 1.12 8.63
CA LYS A 37 -4.29 2.16 8.30
C LYS A 37 -2.97 1.94 9.04
N ALA A 38 -3.03 1.67 10.34
CA ALA A 38 -1.85 1.38 11.15
C ALA A 38 -1.10 0.14 10.63
N ALA A 39 -1.81 -0.94 10.32
CA ALA A 39 -1.24 -2.16 9.76
C ALA A 39 -0.60 -1.94 8.37
N ILE A 40 -1.20 -1.11 7.51
CA ILE A 40 -0.61 -0.75 6.20
C ILE A 40 0.70 0.00 6.39
N THR A 41 0.73 0.97 7.32
CA THR A 41 1.94 1.72 7.65
C THR A 41 3.03 0.81 8.16
N GLU A 42 2.69 -0.13 9.05
CA GLU A 42 3.64 -1.09 9.60
C GLU A 42 4.18 -2.03 8.52
N ALA A 43 3.31 -2.57 7.66
CA ALA A 43 3.74 -3.39 6.53
C ALA A 43 4.75 -2.64 5.65
N ARG A 44 4.49 -1.35 5.34
CA ARG A 44 5.42 -0.53 4.56
C ARG A 44 6.78 -0.38 5.25
N LYS A 45 6.80 -0.06 6.55
CA LYS A 45 8.04 0.07 7.33
C LYS A 45 8.87 -1.21 7.34
N VAL A 46 8.21 -2.35 7.52
CA VAL A 46 8.89 -3.66 7.52
C VAL A 46 9.58 -3.93 6.18
N TYR A 47 8.90 -3.69 5.06
CA TYR A 47 9.52 -3.93 3.75
C TYR A 47 10.57 -2.87 3.37
N GLU A 48 10.42 -1.63 3.83
CA GLU A 48 11.46 -0.61 3.72
C GLU A 48 12.73 -1.01 4.49
N ALA A 49 12.59 -1.51 5.71
CA ALA A 49 13.70 -2.03 6.50
C ALA A 49 14.40 -3.21 5.80
N LYS A 50 13.65 -4.14 5.18
CA LYS A 50 14.21 -5.24 4.38
C LYS A 50 15.01 -4.76 3.17
N VAL A 51 14.52 -3.73 2.48
CA VAL A 51 15.26 -3.11 1.36
C VAL A 51 16.56 -2.49 1.88
N ALA A 52 16.49 -1.70 2.96
CA ALA A 52 17.67 -1.06 3.55
C ALA A 52 18.72 -2.08 4.00
N GLU A 53 18.31 -3.14 4.70
CA GLU A 53 19.18 -4.25 5.08
C GLU A 53 19.85 -4.87 3.84
N ARG A 54 19.06 -5.14 2.80
CA ARG A 54 19.57 -5.78 1.59
C ARG A 54 20.56 -4.92 0.84
N GLU A 55 20.33 -3.60 0.80
CA GLU A 55 21.27 -2.63 0.23
C GLU A 55 22.58 -2.57 1.02
N ILE A 56 22.53 -2.61 2.36
CA ILE A 56 23.73 -2.64 3.20
C ILE A 56 24.58 -3.87 2.86
N LEU A 57 23.95 -5.06 2.85
CA LEU A 57 24.64 -6.31 2.50
C LEU A 57 25.19 -6.28 1.07
N HIS A 58 24.46 -5.70 0.13
CA HIS A 58 24.91 -5.55 -1.25
C HIS A 58 26.13 -4.61 -1.36
N ARG A 59 26.12 -3.47 -0.67
CA ARG A 59 27.28 -2.55 -0.62
C ARG A 59 28.53 -3.25 -0.08
N ASP A 60 28.38 -4.07 0.96
CA ASP A 60 29.50 -4.86 1.50
C ASP A 60 29.97 -5.96 0.55
N ALA A 61 29.07 -6.58 -0.20
CA ALA A 61 29.43 -7.56 -1.23
C ALA A 61 30.17 -6.91 -2.41
N LEU A 62 29.72 -5.73 -2.87
CA LEU A 62 30.40 -4.99 -3.94
C LEU A 62 31.84 -4.64 -3.59
N ARG A 63 32.13 -4.27 -2.33
CA ARG A 63 33.50 -4.01 -1.86
C ARG A 63 34.42 -5.24 -1.95
N LYS A 64 33.84 -6.45 -1.93
CA LYS A 64 34.57 -7.72 -1.97
C LYS A 64 34.68 -8.31 -3.37
N ALA A 65 33.84 -7.88 -4.30
CA ALA A 65 33.84 -8.34 -5.68
C ALA A 65 35.20 -8.11 -6.35
N ARG A 66 35.60 -9.06 -7.20
CA ARG A 66 36.90 -9.10 -7.90
C ARG A 66 36.74 -8.99 -9.41
N SER A 67 35.51 -9.09 -9.94
CA SER A 67 35.25 -8.99 -11.37
C SER A 67 33.99 -8.19 -11.69
N HIS A 68 33.92 -7.68 -12.93
CA HIS A 68 32.72 -7.02 -13.45
C HIS A 68 31.51 -7.97 -13.50
N GLU A 69 31.73 -9.26 -13.76
CA GLU A 69 30.68 -10.27 -13.78
C GLU A 69 30.07 -10.48 -12.39
N GLU A 70 30.91 -10.53 -11.34
CA GLU A 70 30.44 -10.63 -9.96
C GLU A 70 29.62 -9.39 -9.56
N VAL A 71 30.07 -8.19 -9.97
CA VAL A 71 29.32 -6.95 -9.73
C VAL A 71 27.96 -6.97 -10.44
N ALA A 72 27.91 -7.38 -11.70
CA ALA A 72 26.66 -7.48 -12.46
C ALA A 72 25.68 -8.45 -11.77
N LYS A 73 26.16 -9.64 -11.38
CA LYS A 73 25.35 -10.63 -10.66
C LYS A 73 24.82 -10.09 -9.32
N LEU A 74 25.65 -9.38 -8.56
CA LEU A 74 25.23 -8.77 -7.30
C LEU A 74 24.15 -7.70 -7.50
N ASN A 75 24.23 -6.92 -8.58
CA ASN A 75 23.24 -5.91 -8.94
C ASN A 75 21.91 -6.54 -9.34
N ASP A 76 21.95 -7.57 -10.18
CA ASP A 76 20.75 -8.32 -10.60
C ASP A 76 20.04 -8.95 -9.40
N GLN A 77 20.80 -9.52 -8.47
CA GLN A 77 20.26 -10.07 -7.23
C GLN A 77 19.57 -8.99 -6.37
N LEU A 78 20.19 -7.82 -6.20
CA LEU A 78 19.57 -6.71 -5.47
C LEU A 78 18.27 -6.28 -6.13
N ALA A 79 18.26 -6.14 -7.46
CA ALA A 79 17.07 -5.75 -8.22
C ALA A 79 15.93 -6.76 -8.04
N GLN A 80 16.21 -8.06 -8.16
CA GLN A 80 15.24 -9.13 -7.96
C GLN A 80 14.69 -9.15 -6.52
N ASP A 81 15.56 -8.99 -5.52
CA ASP A 81 15.16 -8.96 -4.12
C ASP A 81 14.25 -7.75 -3.82
N CYS A 82 14.61 -6.57 -4.30
CA CYS A 82 13.79 -5.36 -4.17
C CYS A 82 12.42 -5.50 -4.86
N GLU A 83 12.38 -6.08 -6.06
CA GLU A 83 11.13 -6.35 -6.76
C GLU A 83 10.25 -7.34 -5.98
N ARG A 84 10.83 -8.42 -5.45
CA ARG A 84 10.10 -9.37 -4.60
C ARG A 84 9.53 -8.66 -3.36
N PHE A 85 10.32 -7.85 -2.66
CA PHE A 85 9.84 -7.12 -1.48
C PHE A 85 8.72 -6.14 -1.81
N ALA A 86 8.78 -5.46 -2.97
CA ALA A 86 7.70 -4.61 -3.43
C ALA A 86 6.42 -5.41 -3.68
N ARG A 87 6.51 -6.54 -4.39
CA ARG A 87 5.36 -7.43 -4.65
C ARG A 87 4.75 -7.96 -3.35
N ASP A 88 5.56 -8.37 -2.39
CA ASP A 88 5.07 -8.92 -1.12
C ASP A 88 4.47 -7.85 -0.21
N ARG A 89 5.04 -6.63 -0.21
CA ARG A 89 4.42 -5.45 0.42
C ARG A 89 3.04 -5.19 -0.17
N ASP A 90 2.93 -5.15 -1.50
CA ASP A 90 1.68 -4.82 -2.17
C ASP A 90 0.62 -5.88 -1.92
N ARG A 91 0.99 -7.17 -1.95
CA ARG A 91 0.11 -8.27 -1.54
C ARG A 91 -0.39 -8.10 -0.10
N LYS A 92 0.50 -7.78 0.85
CA LYS A 92 0.11 -7.59 2.25
C LYS A 92 -0.80 -6.36 2.42
N VAL A 93 -0.52 -5.26 1.73
CA VAL A 93 -1.37 -4.06 1.76
C VAL A 93 -2.75 -4.35 1.20
N THR A 94 -2.85 -5.06 0.07
CA THR A 94 -4.15 -5.48 -0.50
C THR A 94 -4.90 -6.38 0.47
N ALA A 95 -4.25 -7.39 1.05
CA ALA A 95 -4.87 -8.25 2.05
C ALA A 95 -5.40 -7.45 3.26
N ILE A 96 -4.68 -6.42 3.72
CA ILE A 96 -5.13 -5.59 4.85
C ILE A 96 -6.36 -4.77 4.46
N ARG A 97 -6.40 -4.23 3.24
CA ARG A 97 -7.55 -3.49 2.72
C ARG A 97 -8.79 -4.38 2.60
N ASP A 98 -8.60 -5.61 2.14
CA ASP A 98 -9.68 -6.59 1.95
C ASP A 98 -10.14 -7.23 3.26
N GLY A 99 -9.38 -7.06 4.36
CA GLY A 99 -9.66 -7.67 5.65
C GLY A 99 -9.23 -9.14 5.76
N SER A 100 -8.35 -9.58 4.86
CA SER A 100 -7.86 -10.96 4.73
C SER A 100 -6.41 -11.14 5.23
N ALA A 101 -5.87 -10.14 5.94
CA ALA A 101 -4.46 -10.05 6.34
C ALA A 101 -4.15 -10.52 7.75
#